data_AF-A0A950K4L9-F1
#
_entry.id   AF-A0A950K4L9-F1
#
_cell.length_a   1.000
_cell.length_b   1.000
_cell.length_c   1.000
_cell.angle_alpha   90.00
_cell.angle_beta   90.00
_cell.angle_gamma   90.00
#
_symmetry.space_group_name_H-M   'P 1'
#
loop_
_entity.id
_entity.type
_entity.pdbx_description
1 polymer ?
#
loop_
_entity_poly.entity_id
_entity_poly.type
_entity_poly.pdbx_seq_one_letter_code
_entity_poly.pdbx_strand_id
1 'polypeptide(L)'
;MLFHTWVFAVFFLVVFPVYLLVKHNNRWMNLWLMIASYVFYGWWNPSYLLLLFGTSAIDYLMVVFMEKSSSQKRRKLWLVISLVSNFGFLAFF
;
A
#
# COMPACT_ATOMS: atom_id res chain seq x y z
N MET A 1 2.52 -15.09 -3.60
CA MET A 1 3.64 -15.84 -4.23
C MET A 1 4.78 -15.91 -3.23
N LEU A 2 5.58 -16.99 -3.20
CA LEU A 2 6.76 -17.07 -2.33
C LEU A 2 8.02 -16.67 -3.08
N PHE A 3 8.95 -16.00 -2.42
CA PHE A 3 10.17 -15.47 -3.05
C PHE A 3 11.05 -16.54 -3.73
N HIS A 4 11.07 -17.76 -3.20
CA HIS A 4 11.88 -18.86 -3.75
C HIS A 4 11.18 -19.63 -4.89
N THR A 5 9.98 -19.20 -5.33
CA THR A 5 9.20 -19.92 -6.35
C THR A 5 9.46 -19.39 -7.76
N TRP A 6 9.38 -20.27 -8.75
CA TRP A 6 9.44 -19.89 -10.17
C TRP A 6 8.38 -18.87 -10.57
N VAL A 7 7.19 -18.94 -9.95
CA VAL A 7 6.11 -17.97 -10.16
C VAL A 7 6.57 -16.54 -9.81
N PHE A 8 7.30 -16.37 -8.70
CA PHE A 8 7.86 -15.08 -8.33
C PHE A 8 8.94 -14.62 -9.32
N ALA A 9 9.80 -15.53 -9.79
CA ALA A 9 10.84 -15.18 -10.76
C ALA A 9 10.25 -14.62 -12.07
N VAL A 10 9.20 -15.28 -12.60
CA VAL A 10 8.48 -14.78 -13.79
C VAL A 10 7.77 -13.46 -13.51
N PHE A 11 7.09 -13.35 -12.36
CA PHE A 11 6.45 -12.11 -11.94
C PHE A 11 7.45 -10.94 -11.88
N PHE A 12 8.60 -11.14 -11.23
CA PHE A 12 9.66 -10.13 -11.14
C PHE A 12 10.22 -9.74 -12.51
N LEU A 13 10.42 -10.72 -13.38
CA LEU A 13 10.93 -10.50 -14.74
C LEU A 13 9.97 -9.67 -15.61
N VAL A 14 8.67 -9.64 -15.28
CA VAL A 14 7.70 -8.74 -15.92
C VAL A 14 7.63 -7.39 -15.20
N VAL A 15 7.58 -7.40 -13.87
CA VAL A 15 7.38 -6.19 -13.06
C VAL A 15 8.55 -5.22 -13.15
N PHE A 16 9.77 -5.74 -13.10
CA PHE A 16 10.97 -4.91 -13.07
C PHE A 16 11.23 -4.14 -14.38
N PRO A 17 11.13 -4.74 -15.58
CA PRO A 17 11.25 -3.99 -16.83
C PRO A 17 10.17 -2.92 -16.98
N VAL A 18 8.91 -3.24 -16.66
CA VAL A 18 7.83 -2.24 -16.74
C VAL A 18 8.10 -1.10 -15.77
N TYR A 19 8.56 -1.38 -14.55
CA TYR A 19 9.01 -0.37 -13.60
C TYR A 19 10.09 0.53 -14.20
N LEU A 20 11.10 -0.03 -14.85
CA LEU A 20 12.16 0.76 -15.50
C LEU A 20 11.64 1.69 -16.61
N LEU A 21 10.58 1.30 -17.31
CA LEU A 21 9.94 2.12 -18.33
C LEU A 21 9.11 3.26 -17.72
N VAL A 22 8.40 2.99 -16.62
CA VAL A 22 7.49 3.98 -16.01
C VAL A 22 8.14 4.84 -14.92
N LYS A 23 9.36 4.52 -14.47
CA LYS A 23 10.06 5.22 -13.37
C LYS A 23 10.20 6.74 -13.55
N HIS A 24 10.17 7.22 -14.79
CA HIS A 24 10.30 8.65 -15.11
C HIS A 24 9.01 9.43 -14.85
N ASN A 25 7.87 8.75 -14.69
CA ASN A 25 6.59 9.37 -14.36
C ASN A 25 6.06 8.83 -13.03
N ASN A 26 6.15 9.65 -11.98
CA ASN A 26 5.75 9.28 -10.61
C ASN A 26 4.33 8.72 -10.53
N ARG A 27 3.39 9.20 -11.35
CA ARG A 27 2.00 8.70 -11.35
C ARG A 27 1.92 7.26 -11.85
N TRP A 28 2.54 6.98 -12.99
CA TRP A 28 2.56 5.64 -13.58
C TRP A 28 3.40 4.67 -12.75
N MET A 29 4.52 5.14 -12.19
CA MET A 29 5.34 4.36 -11.26
C MET A 29 4.53 3.92 -10.04
N ASN A 30 3.85 4.85 -9.37
CA ASN A 30 3.07 4.53 -8.18
C ASN A 30 1.90 3.59 -8.50
N LEU A 31 1.19 3.82 -9.61
CA LEU A 31 0.11 2.93 -10.06
C LEU A 31 0.62 1.52 -10.38
N TRP A 32 1.74 1.41 -11.09
CA TRP A 32 2.33 0.12 -11.44
C TRP A 32 2.75 -0.67 -10.19
N LEU A 33 3.47 -0.01 -9.28
CA LEU A 33 3.91 -0.64 -8.03
C LEU A 33 2.73 -1.02 -7.13
N MET A 34 1.68 -0.20 -7.10
CA MET A 34 0.46 -0.52 -6.38
C MET A 34 -0.20 -1.78 -6.96
N ILE A 35 -0.41 -1.85 -8.28
CA ILE A 35 -0.99 -3.04 -8.92
C ILE A 35 -0.11 -4.28 -8.68
N ALA A 36 1.20 -4.16 -8.85
CA ALA A 36 2.14 -5.25 -8.61
C ALA A 36 2.08 -5.74 -7.16
N SER A 37 2.01 -4.84 -6.19
CA SER A 37 1.84 -5.18 -4.78
C SER A 37 0.55 -5.97 -4.55
N TYR A 38 -0.58 -5.49 -5.08
CA TYR A 38 -1.86 -6.19 -4.94
C TYR A 38 -1.83 -7.58 -5.57
N VAL A 39 -1.28 -7.73 -6.78
CA VAL A 39 -1.14 -9.05 -7.43
C VAL A 39 -0.28 -9.99 -6.58
N PHE A 40 0.86 -9.51 -6.06
CA PHE A 40 1.79 -10.31 -5.28
C PHE A 40 1.15 -10.84 -3.98
N TYR A 41 0.50 -9.94 -3.21
CA TYR A 41 -0.17 -10.28 -1.96
C TYR A 41 -1.45 -11.11 -2.18
N GLY A 42 -2.25 -10.75 -3.19
CA GLY A 42 -3.49 -11.46 -3.53
C GLY A 42 -3.26 -12.89 -3.99
N TRP A 43 -2.12 -13.18 -4.62
CA TRP A 43 -1.74 -14.55 -4.99
C TRP A 43 -1.47 -15.45 -3.80
N TRP A 44 -1.05 -14.89 -2.66
CA TRP A 44 -0.80 -15.67 -1.45
C TRP A 44 -2.09 -15.99 -0.71
N ASN A 45 -2.90 -14.96 -0.42
CA ASN A 45 -4.24 -15.13 0.10
C ASN A 45 -5.07 -13.88 -0.27
N PRO A 46 -6.16 -14.05 -1.04
CA PRO A 46 -7.02 -12.93 -1.48
C PRO A 46 -7.57 -12.07 -0.34
N SER A 47 -7.74 -12.62 0.86
CA SER A 47 -8.22 -11.87 2.02
C SER A 47 -7.28 -10.73 2.42
N TYR A 48 -5.97 -10.85 2.14
CA TYR A 48 -5.02 -9.76 2.39
C TYR A 48 -5.24 -8.54 1.49
N LEU A 49 -5.92 -8.69 0.35
CA LEU A 49 -6.26 -7.55 -0.51
C LEU A 49 -7.21 -6.58 0.20
N LEU A 50 -8.19 -7.10 0.95
CA LEU A 50 -9.13 -6.28 1.70
C LEU A 50 -8.42 -5.49 2.79
N LEU A 51 -7.42 -6.10 3.44
CA LEU A 51 -6.62 -5.43 4.46
C LEU A 51 -5.71 -4.38 3.86
N LEU A 52 -4.99 -4.73 2.79
CA LEU A 52 -4.03 -3.84 2.16
C LEU A 52 -4.73 -2.63 1.52
N PHE A 53 -5.92 -2.84 0.95
CA PHE A 53 -6.81 -1.76 0.51
C PHE A 53 -7.35 -0.95 1.70
N GLY A 54 -7.84 -1.62 2.74
CA GLY A 54 -8.39 -0.96 3.93
C GLY A 54 -7.39 -0.05 4.63
N THR A 55 -6.17 -0.55 4.89
CA THR A 55 -5.11 0.22 5.55
C THR A 55 -4.66 1.40 4.70
N SER A 56 -4.40 1.19 3.41
CA SER A 56 -3.98 2.26 2.50
C SER A 56 -5.06 3.32 2.29
N ALA A 57 -6.34 2.92 2.22
CA ALA A 57 -7.46 3.86 2.13
C ALA A 57 -7.63 4.67 3.43
N ILE A 58 -7.54 4.02 4.60
CA ILE A 58 -7.59 4.71 5.89
C ILE A 58 -6.46 5.74 5.97
N ASP A 59 -5.22 5.34 5.68
CA ASP A 59 -4.07 6.24 5.75
C ASP A 59 -4.20 7.42 4.78
N TYR A 60 -4.67 7.16 3.56
CA TYR A 60 -4.94 8.22 2.59
C TYR A 60 -5.98 9.23 3.13
N LEU A 61 -7.09 8.74 3.68
CA LEU A 61 -8.13 9.60 4.27
C LEU A 61 -7.61 10.39 5.47
N MET A 62 -6.81 9.76 6.33
CA MET A 62 -6.22 10.42 7.50
C MET A 62 -5.30 11.57 7.07
N VAL A 63 -4.46 11.37 6.04
CA VAL A 63 -3.60 12.43 5.50
C VAL A 63 -4.42 13.58 4.93
N VAL A 64 -5.49 13.30 4.18
CA VAL A 64 -6.39 14.34 3.64
C VAL A 64 -7.05 15.14 4.77
N PHE A 65 -7.47 14.50 5.86
CA PHE A 65 -8.04 15.19 7.01
C PHE A 65 -7.00 15.99 7.81
N MET A 66 -5.75 15.53 7.86
CA MET A 66 -4.64 16.30 8.43
C MET A 66 -4.35 17.56 7.61
N GLU A 67 -4.33 17.45 6.28
CA GLU A 67 -4.07 18.58 5.37
C GLU A 67 -5.14 19.66 5.55
N LYS A 68 -6.42 19.27 5.56
CA LYS A 68 -7.58 20.16 5.76
C LYS A 68 -7.70 20.74 7.16
N SER A 69 -7.00 20.17 8.15
CA SER A 69 -7.08 20.65 9.53
C SER A 69 -6.13 21.84 9.76
N SER A 70 -6.68 23.00 10.12
CA SER A 70 -5.92 24.20 10.50
C SER A 70 -5.37 24.15 11.94
N SER A 71 -5.95 23.29 12.80
CA SER A 71 -5.52 23.14 14.19
C SER A 71 -4.51 22.01 14.37
N GLN A 72 -3.37 22.32 15.00
CA GLN A 72 -2.34 21.34 15.35
C GLN A 72 -2.87 20.20 16.25
N LYS A 73 -3.86 20.48 17.12
CA LYS A 73 -4.50 19.45 17.95
C LYS A 73 -5.27 18.43 17.11
N ARG A 74 -6.02 18.89 16.09
CA ARG A 74 -6.76 18.00 15.18
C ARG A 74 -5.83 17.19 14.29
N ARG A 75 -4.75 17.78 13.78
CA ARG A 75 -3.71 17.03 13.04
C ARG A 75 -3.12 15.90 13.89
N LYS A 76 -2.80 16.17 15.15
CA LYS A 76 -2.29 15.14 16.08
C LYS A 76 -3.31 14.04 16.33
N LEU A 77 -4.60 14.38 16.44
CA LEU A 77 -5.67 13.38 16.59
C LEU A 77 -5.72 12.43 15.38
N TRP A 78 -5.74 12.96 14.16
CA TRP A 78 -5.74 12.13 12.94
C TRP A 78 -4.48 11.25 12.83
N LEU A 79 -3.32 11.76 13.25
CA LEU A 79 -2.07 10.97 13.29
C LEU A 79 -2.19 9.79 14.26
N VAL A 80 -2.73 10.03 15.45
CA VAL A 80 -2.96 8.96 16.44
C VAL A 80 -3.94 7.93 15.90
N ILE A 81 -5.02 8.36 15.23
CA ILE A 81 -5.98 7.43 14.61
C ILE A 81 -5.29 6.55 13.56
N SER A 82 -4.52 7.14 12.63
CA SER A 82 -3.77 6.37 11.62
C SER A 82 -2.79 5.37 12.26
N LEU A 83 -2.05 5.78 13.30
CA LEU A 83 -1.13 4.90 14.02
C LEU A 83 -1.86 3.75 14.71
N VAL A 84 -2.94 4.05 15.44
CA VAL A 84 -3.73 3.03 16.15
C VAL A 84 -4.35 2.04 15.15
N SER A 85 -4.85 2.53 14.01
CA SER A 85 -5.36 1.66 12.95
C SER A 85 -4.25 0.73 12.41
N ASN A 86 -3.09 1.27 12.03
CA ASN A 86 -1.97 0.48 11.52
C ASN A 86 -1.48 -0.57 12.54
N PHE A 87 -1.29 -0.18 13.80
CA PHE A 87 -0.91 -1.12 14.86
C PHE A 87 -2.01 -2.14 15.16
N GLY A 88 -3.28 -1.74 15.08
CA GLY A 88 -4.42 -2.65 15.26
C GLY A 88 -4.47 -3.72 14.17
N PHE A 89 -4.24 -3.34 12.90
CA PHE A 89 -4.12 -4.31 11.82
C PHE A 89 -2.93 -5.26 12.05
N LEU A 90 -1.78 -4.73 12.46
CA LEU A 90 -0.56 -5.51 12.69
C LEU A 90 -0.64 -6.44 13.92
N ALA A 91 -1.48 -6.12 14.90
CA ALA A 91 -1.71 -6.98 16.06
C ALA A 91 -2.68 -8.13 15.77
N PHE A 92 -3.58 -7.95 14.79
CA PHE A 92 -4.59 -8.94 14.43
C PHE A 92 -4.16 -9.85 13.27
N PHE A 93 -3.33 -9.35 12.33
CA PHE A 93 -2.81 -10.06 11.16
C PHE A 93 -1.31 -10.22 11.19
#